data_AF-A0A2J8IV14-F1
#
_entry.id   AF-A0A2J8IV14-F1
#
_cell.length_a   1.000
_cell.length_b   1.000
_cell.length_c   1.000
_cell.angle_alpha   90.00
_cell.angle_beta   90.00
_cell.angle_gamma   90.00
#
_symmetry.space_group_name_H-M   'P 1'
#
loop_
_entity.id
_entity.type
_entity.pdbx_description
1 polymer ?
#
loop_
_entity_poly.entity_id
_entity_poly.type
_entity_poly.pdbx_seq_one_letter_code
_entity_poly.pdbx_strand_id
1 'polypeptide(L)'
;MVVGESGLGKSTLINSLFLTDLYPERVIPGAAEKIERTVQIEASTVEIEERGVKLRLTVVDTPGYGDAINCRDCFKTIISYIDEQFERYLHDESGLNRRHIIDNRVHCCFYFISPFGHGLKPLDVAFMKAIHNKVNIVPVIAKADTLTLKERERLKKRILDEIEEHNIKIYHLPDAESDEDEDF
;
A
#
# COMPACT_ATOMS: atom_id res chain seq x y z
N MET A 1 -1.76 2.55 3.00
CA MET A 1 -2.60 1.40 2.60
C MET A 1 -1.77 0.42 1.81
N VAL A 2 -2.02 -0.89 1.96
CA VAL A 2 -1.28 -1.93 1.25
C VAL A 2 -2.24 -2.80 0.44
N VAL A 3 -1.92 -3.01 -0.83
CA VAL A 3 -2.73 -3.79 -1.78
C VAL A 3 -1.86 -4.76 -2.56
N GLY A 4 -2.35 -5.97 -2.79
CA GLY A 4 -1.61 -6.99 -3.54
C GLY A 4 -2.27 -8.36 -3.48
N GLU A 5 -1.78 -9.28 -4.30
CA GLU A 5 -2.20 -10.67 -4.28
C GLU A 5 -1.96 -11.33 -2.90
N SER A 6 -2.79 -12.32 -2.56
CA SER A 6 -2.61 -13.12 -1.34
C SER A 6 -1.23 -13.81 -1.36
N GLY A 7 -0.56 -13.88 -0.21
CA GLY A 7 0.75 -14.55 -0.10
C GLY A 7 1.97 -13.79 -0.62
N LEU A 8 1.83 -12.51 -1.02
CA LEU A 8 2.95 -11.65 -1.45
C LEU A 8 3.78 -11.04 -0.29
N GLY A 9 3.43 -11.33 0.96
CA GLY A 9 4.18 -10.83 2.12
C GLY A 9 3.82 -9.40 2.56
N LYS A 10 2.59 -8.94 2.27
CA LYS A 10 2.07 -7.61 2.67
C LYS A 10 2.26 -7.32 4.16
N SER A 11 1.73 -8.20 5.02
CA SER A 11 1.81 -8.06 6.47
C SER A 11 3.25 -8.21 6.99
N THR A 12 4.07 -9.05 6.36
CA THR A 12 5.49 -9.19 6.69
C THR A 12 6.26 -7.90 6.40
N LEU A 13 5.99 -7.25 5.26
CA LEU A 13 6.65 -5.98 4.90
C LEU A 13 6.21 -4.85 5.83
N ILE A 14 4.94 -4.80 6.23
CA ILE A 14 4.44 -3.86 7.24
C ILE A 14 5.20 -4.04 8.56
N ASN A 15 5.29 -5.27 9.07
CA ASN A 15 6.02 -5.55 10.31
C ASN A 15 7.51 -5.19 10.20
N SER A 16 8.12 -5.45 9.04
CA SER A 16 9.54 -5.14 8.82
C SER A 16 9.82 -3.66 8.64
N LEU A 17 8.90 -2.88 8.05
CA LEU A 17 9.07 -1.43 7.85
C LEU A 17 9.02 -0.69 9.17
N PHE A 18 8.12 -1.11 10.06
CA PHE A 18 7.90 -0.36 11.29
C PHE A 18 8.77 -0.84 12.43
N LEU A 19 9.45 -2.01 12.33
CA LEU A 19 10.34 -2.59 13.36
C LEU A 19 9.75 -2.56 14.79
N THR A 20 8.45 -2.35 14.88
CA THR A 20 7.66 -2.19 16.08
C THR A 20 6.69 -3.35 16.02
N ASP A 21 6.62 -4.13 17.10
CA ASP A 21 5.57 -5.12 17.25
C ASP A 21 4.23 -4.36 17.26
N LEU A 22 3.63 -4.21 16.08
CA LEU A 22 2.28 -3.67 15.85
C LEU A 22 1.20 -4.45 16.63
N TYR A 23 1.58 -5.55 17.30
CA TYR A 23 0.77 -6.39 18.15
C TYR A 23 1.47 -6.61 19.50
N PRO A 24 1.45 -5.65 20.43
CA PRO A 24 2.11 -5.81 21.73
C PRO A 24 1.50 -6.92 22.61
N GLU A 25 0.33 -7.46 22.26
CA GLU A 25 -0.36 -8.54 23.01
C GLU A 25 -0.73 -9.78 22.16
N ARG A 26 0.07 -10.16 21.17
CA ARG A 26 -0.06 -11.51 20.59
C ARG A 26 0.84 -12.48 21.36
N VAL A 27 0.27 -13.17 22.34
CA VAL A 27 0.71 -14.51 22.78
C VAL A 27 1.02 -15.28 21.50
N ILE A 28 2.29 -15.58 21.24
CA ILE A 28 2.77 -16.13 19.96
C ILE A 28 2.02 -17.44 19.70
N PRO A 29 0.97 -17.48 18.86
CA PRO A 29 0.42 -18.74 18.42
C PRO A 29 1.33 -19.18 17.27
N GLY A 30 1.45 -20.49 17.04
CA GLY A 30 2.35 -21.04 16.03
C GLY A 30 2.16 -20.36 14.66
N ALA A 31 3.19 -20.42 13.81
CA ALA A 31 3.21 -19.82 12.47
C ALA A 31 2.00 -20.18 11.56
N ALA A 32 1.18 -21.16 11.96
CA ALA A 32 -0.06 -21.56 11.31
C ALA A 32 -1.28 -20.66 11.58
N GLU A 33 -1.35 -19.93 12.71
CA GLU A 33 -2.46 -19.01 13.03
C GLU A 33 -2.19 -17.56 12.58
N LYS A 34 -0.94 -17.23 12.21
CA LYS A 34 -0.49 -15.88 11.81
C LYS A 34 -1.04 -15.36 10.47
N ILE A 35 -1.89 -16.14 9.79
CA ILE A 35 -2.47 -15.79 8.50
C ILE A 35 -3.98 -16.01 8.58
N GLU A 36 -4.64 -15.37 9.55
CA GLU A 36 -6.08 -15.17 9.40
C GLU A 36 -6.28 -14.39 8.11
N ARG A 37 -6.86 -15.06 7.12
CA ARG A 37 -7.12 -14.49 5.80
C ARG A 37 -8.00 -13.27 6.03
N THR A 38 -7.48 -12.08 5.77
CA THR A 38 -8.26 -10.85 5.87
C THR A 38 -9.41 -10.97 4.87
N VAL A 39 -10.63 -11.17 5.37
CA VAL A 39 -11.86 -11.16 4.56
C VAL A 39 -12.39 -9.74 4.43
N GLN A 40 -11.96 -8.85 5.32
CA GLN A 40 -12.37 -7.45 5.42
C GLN A 40 -11.14 -6.53 5.47
N ILE A 41 -11.34 -5.26 5.09
CA ILE A 41 -10.30 -4.23 5.18
C ILE A 41 -10.09 -3.90 6.66
N GLU A 42 -8.88 -4.07 7.17
CA GLU A 42 -8.54 -3.81 8.57
C GLU A 42 -7.60 -2.60 8.67
N ALA A 43 -7.97 -1.61 9.49
CA ALA A 43 -7.17 -0.43 9.73
C ALA A 43 -6.56 -0.50 11.13
N SER A 44 -5.24 -0.63 11.20
CA SER A 44 -4.45 -0.61 12.43
C SER A 44 -3.79 0.76 12.58
N THR A 45 -4.03 1.45 13.68
CA THR A 45 -3.37 2.74 13.98
C THR A 45 -2.29 2.52 15.02
N VAL A 46 -1.09 2.99 14.75
CA VAL A 46 0.07 2.89 15.65
C VAL A 46 0.71 4.25 15.82
N GLU A 47 1.08 4.56 17.05
CA GLU A 47 1.86 5.73 17.39
C GLU A 47 3.33 5.34 17.49
N ILE A 48 4.17 5.92 16.64
CA ILE A 48 5.60 5.64 16.53
C ILE A 48 6.34 6.93 16.90
N GLU A 49 7.46 6.80 17.61
CA GLU A 49 8.35 7.92 17.88
C GLU A 49 9.65 7.72 17.10
N GLU A 50 9.88 8.52 16.06
CA GLU A 50 11.10 8.45 15.25
C GLU A 50 11.88 9.75 15.38
N ARG A 51 13.16 9.66 15.79
CA ARG A 51 14.08 10.81 15.91
C ARG A 51 13.51 12.00 16.74
N GLY A 52 12.69 11.70 17.76
CA GLY A 52 12.07 12.70 18.65
C GLY A 52 10.75 13.30 18.13
N VAL A 53 10.22 12.81 17.01
CA VAL A 53 8.91 13.20 16.48
C VAL A 53 7.91 12.06 16.70
N LYS A 54 6.78 12.38 17.35
CA LYS A 54 5.66 11.44 17.52
C LYS A 54 4.78 11.47 16.26
N LEU A 55 4.73 10.34 15.57
CA LEU A 55 3.98 10.12 14.35
C LEU A 55 2.86 9.13 14.64
N ARG A 56 1.62 9.50 14.30
CA ARG A 56 0.50 8.56 14.30
C ARG A 56 0.31 8.04 12.88
N LEU A 57 0.56 6.75 12.69
CA LEU A 57 0.53 6.09 11.40
C LEU A 57 -0.60 5.07 11.36
N THR A 58 -1.45 5.17 10.34
CA THR A 58 -2.55 4.23 10.12
C THR A 58 -2.23 3.32 8.95
N VAL A 59 -2.06 2.03 9.24
CA VAL A 59 -1.88 1.00 8.23
C VAL A 59 -3.23 0.37 7.92
N VAL A 60 -3.63 0.48 6.66
CA VAL A 60 -4.82 -0.21 6.14
C VAL A 60 -4.35 -1.44 5.36
N ASP A 61 -4.63 -2.62 5.87
CA ASP A 61 -4.43 -3.89 5.17
C ASP A 61 -5.69 -4.23 4.38
N THR A 62 -5.49 -4.69 3.15
CA THR A 62 -6.59 -5.10 2.28
C THR A 62 -6.60 -6.60 2.07
N PRO A 63 -7.79 -7.21 1.94
CA PRO A 63 -7.90 -8.60 1.55
C PRO A 63 -7.12 -8.83 0.25
N GLY A 64 -6.31 -9.89 0.22
CA GLY A 64 -5.57 -10.26 -0.99
C GLY A 64 -6.52 -10.62 -2.12
N TYR A 65 -6.38 -9.98 -3.28
CA TYR A 65 -7.09 -10.41 -4.48
C TYR A 65 -6.40 -11.64 -5.09
N GLY A 66 -7.12 -12.50 -5.81
CA GLY A 66 -6.56 -13.67 -6.50
C GLY A 66 -6.93 -15.05 -5.92
N ASP A 67 -7.48 -15.13 -4.71
CA ASP A 67 -7.95 -16.42 -4.12
C ASP A 67 -9.39 -16.77 -4.51
N ALA A 68 -10.22 -15.78 -4.83
CA ALA A 68 -11.61 -15.99 -5.23
C ALA A 68 -11.72 -16.12 -6.77
N ILE A 69 -12.54 -17.06 -7.24
CA ILE A 69 -12.85 -17.24 -8.68
C ILE A 69 -13.41 -15.94 -9.28
N ASN A 70 -14.05 -15.09 -8.45
CA ASN A 70 -14.57 -13.79 -8.86
C ASN A 70 -13.81 -12.64 -8.20
N CYS A 71 -12.79 -12.11 -8.87
CA CYS A 71 -11.94 -11.01 -8.37
C CYS A 71 -12.39 -9.60 -8.83
N ARG A 72 -13.50 -9.49 -9.58
CA ARG A 72 -13.95 -8.22 -10.17
C ARG A 72 -14.52 -7.23 -9.16
N ASP A 73 -15.01 -7.70 -8.02
CA ASP A 73 -15.64 -6.85 -7.01
C ASP A 73 -14.71 -6.48 -5.84
N CYS A 74 -13.56 -7.18 -5.71
CA CYS A 74 -12.57 -6.90 -4.65
C CYS A 74 -12.05 -5.46 -4.74
N PHE A 75 -11.71 -5.00 -5.94
CA PHE A 75 -11.20 -3.65 -6.09
C PHE A 75 -12.25 -2.56 -5.93
N LYS A 76 -13.52 -2.84 -6.24
CA LYS A 76 -14.62 -1.89 -5.98
C LYS A 76 -14.75 -1.60 -4.49
N THR A 77 -14.59 -2.63 -3.65
CA THR A 77 -14.64 -2.48 -2.19
C THR A 77 -13.50 -1.59 -1.69
N ILE A 78 -12.29 -1.76 -2.23
CA ILE A 78 -11.13 -0.91 -1.94
C ILE A 78 -11.37 0.54 -2.36
N ILE A 79 -11.89 0.75 -3.57
CA ILE A 79 -12.19 2.09 -4.08
C ILE A 79 -13.28 2.76 -3.23
N SER A 80 -14.34 2.02 -2.89
CA SER A 80 -15.42 2.52 -2.03
C SER A 80 -14.91 2.90 -0.64
N TYR A 81 -13.98 2.13 -0.08
CA TYR A 81 -13.35 2.45 1.21
C TYR A 81 -12.56 3.76 1.14
N ILE A 82 -11.79 3.97 0.07
CA ILE A 82 -11.04 5.22 -0.17
C ILE A 82 -12.02 6.40 -0.29
N ASP A 83 -13.10 6.24 -1.07
CA ASP A 83 -14.12 7.27 -1.25
C ASP A 83 -14.82 7.61 0.08
N GLU A 84 -15.14 6.60 0.89
CA GLU A 84 -15.74 6.79 2.21
C GLU A 84 -14.80 7.56 3.16
N GLN A 85 -13.49 7.29 3.12
CA GLN A 85 -12.52 8.08 3.92
C GLN A 85 -12.45 9.55 3.45
N PHE A 86 -12.54 9.80 2.15
CA PHE A 86 -12.59 11.17 1.62
C PHE A 86 -13.89 11.88 1.97
N GLU A 87 -15.03 11.20 1.87
CA GLU A 87 -16.34 11.74 2.22
C GLU A 87 -16.43 12.06 3.72
N ARG A 88 -15.89 11.19 4.57
CA ARG A 88 -15.80 11.43 6.02
C ARG A 88 -14.97 12.68 6.34
N TYR A 89 -13.83 12.84 5.68
CA TYR A 89 -13.01 14.04 5.83
C TYR A 89 -13.76 15.31 5.37
N LEU A 90 -14.43 15.24 4.21
CA LEU A 90 -15.22 16.35 3.67
C LEU A 90 -16.39 16.73 4.59
N HIS A 91 -17.04 15.75 5.21
CA HIS A 91 -18.13 15.98 6.16
C HIS A 91 -17.63 16.68 7.42
N ASP A 92 -16.50 16.23 7.98
CA ASP A 92 -15.87 16.84 9.15
C ASP A 92 -15.38 18.27 8.88
N GLU A 93 -14.88 18.54 7.66
CA GLU A 93 -14.50 19.89 7.21
C GLU A 93 -15.71 20.82 7.02
N SER A 94 -16.80 20.29 6.47
CA SER A 94 -18.06 21.01 6.24
C SER A 94 -18.84 21.27 7.53
N GLY A 95 -18.59 20.49 8.58
CA GLY A 95 -19.23 20.60 9.88
C GLY A 95 -18.91 21.90 10.66
N LEU A 96 -19.71 22.17 11.69
CA LEU A 96 -19.60 23.36 12.55
C LEU A 96 -18.44 23.27 13.56
N ASN A 97 -18.03 22.07 13.97
CA ASN A 97 -16.98 21.84 14.96
C ASN A 97 -15.64 21.47 14.31
N ARG A 98 -14.94 22.48 13.79
CA ARG A 98 -13.67 22.32 13.04
C ARG A 98 -12.39 22.19 13.88
N ARG A 99 -12.49 22.08 15.21
CA ARG A 99 -11.32 22.26 16.10
C ARG A 99 -10.42 21.02 16.23
N HIS A 100 -10.91 19.82 15.89
CA HIS A 100 -10.14 18.58 15.93
C HIS A 100 -10.50 17.66 14.75
N ILE A 101 -10.16 18.08 13.52
CA ILE A 101 -10.32 17.23 12.35
C ILE A 101 -9.15 16.22 12.35
N ILE A 102 -9.49 14.93 12.29
CA ILE A 102 -8.50 13.85 12.19
C ILE A 102 -8.41 13.44 10.71
N ASP A 103 -7.22 13.53 10.13
CA ASP A 103 -7.00 13.07 8.75
C ASP A 103 -6.94 11.54 8.69
N ASN A 104 -8.01 10.94 8.18
CA ASN A 104 -8.12 9.49 7.94
C ASN A 104 -7.95 9.13 6.45
N ARG A 105 -7.55 10.09 5.60
CA ARG A 105 -7.42 9.85 4.16
C ARG A 105 -6.24 8.92 3.88
N VAL A 106 -6.35 8.14 2.82
CA VAL A 106 -5.25 7.28 2.38
C VAL A 106 -4.22 8.13 1.64
N HIS A 107 -3.07 8.40 2.27
CA HIS A 107 -2.00 9.20 1.67
C HIS A 107 -1.25 8.47 0.56
N CYS A 108 -1.01 7.18 0.75
CA CYS A 108 -0.25 6.34 -0.17
C CYS A 108 -0.77 4.90 -0.19
N CYS A 109 -0.78 4.31 -1.39
CA CYS A 109 -1.11 2.93 -1.65
C CYS A 109 0.14 2.19 -2.14
N PHE A 110 0.64 1.26 -1.34
CA PHE A 110 1.69 0.33 -1.76
C PHE A 110 1.06 -0.81 -2.54
N TYR A 111 1.42 -0.92 -3.81
CA TYR A 111 0.90 -1.93 -4.71
C TYR A 111 1.91 -3.04 -4.95
N PHE A 112 1.65 -4.23 -4.39
CA PHE A 112 2.52 -5.38 -4.48
C PHE A 112 2.28 -6.14 -5.77
N ILE A 113 3.28 -6.09 -6.65
CA ILE A 113 3.31 -6.81 -7.92
C ILE A 113 3.96 -8.18 -7.68
N SER A 114 3.34 -9.22 -8.21
CA SER A 114 3.86 -10.58 -8.12
C SER A 114 5.16 -10.73 -8.93
N PRO A 115 6.23 -11.33 -8.38
CA PRO A 115 7.51 -11.48 -9.07
C PRO A 115 7.47 -12.55 -10.19
N PHE A 116 6.44 -13.39 -10.20
CA PHE A 116 6.28 -14.47 -11.16
C PHE A 116 5.79 -14.01 -12.53
N GLY A 117 5.49 -12.72 -12.70
CA GLY A 117 5.02 -12.13 -13.94
C GLY A 117 6.15 -11.72 -14.87
N HIS A 118 5.93 -11.87 -16.18
CA HIS A 118 6.76 -11.23 -17.22
C HIS A 118 6.39 -9.77 -17.48
N GLY A 119 5.28 -9.29 -16.89
CA GLY A 119 4.69 -7.95 -16.99
C GLY A 119 3.54 -7.82 -15.99
N LEU A 120 2.79 -6.73 -16.08
CA LEU A 120 1.61 -6.43 -15.27
C LEU A 120 0.43 -7.32 -15.68
N LYS A 121 -0.27 -7.90 -14.70
CA LYS A 121 -1.50 -8.63 -15.02
C LYS A 121 -2.55 -7.63 -15.52
N PRO A 122 -3.45 -8.00 -16.45
CA PRO A 122 -4.50 -7.10 -16.92
C PRO A 122 -5.45 -6.66 -15.78
N LEU A 123 -5.60 -7.48 -14.74
CA LEU A 123 -6.30 -7.12 -13.51
C LEU A 123 -5.60 -5.98 -12.77
N ASP A 124 -4.26 -6.04 -12.68
CA ASP A 124 -3.45 -5.05 -12.01
C ASP A 124 -3.50 -3.71 -12.73
N VAL A 125 -3.43 -3.74 -14.07
CA VAL A 125 -3.61 -2.55 -14.92
C VAL A 125 -4.98 -1.91 -14.69
N ALA A 126 -6.06 -2.69 -14.68
CA ALA A 126 -7.40 -2.16 -14.45
C ALA A 126 -7.53 -1.53 -13.05
N PHE A 127 -6.90 -2.14 -12.05
CA PHE A 127 -6.86 -1.64 -10.69
C PHE A 127 -6.11 -0.31 -10.56
N MET A 128 -4.88 -0.26 -11.08
CA MET A 128 -4.06 0.95 -11.05
C MET A 128 -4.72 2.07 -11.85
N LYS A 129 -5.36 1.77 -12.99
CA LYS A 129 -6.17 2.74 -13.74
C LYS A 129 -7.38 3.26 -12.96
N ALA A 130 -7.96 2.50 -12.03
CA ALA A 130 -9.06 3.00 -11.23
C ALA A 130 -8.59 3.90 -10.06
N ILE A 131 -7.41 3.62 -9.49
CA ILE A 131 -6.93 4.26 -8.25
C ILE A 131 -5.97 5.43 -8.50
N HIS A 132 -5.26 5.48 -9.63
CA HIS A 132 -4.21 6.50 -9.88
C HIS A 132 -4.68 7.96 -9.77
N ASN A 133 -5.98 8.24 -9.92
CA ASN A 133 -6.55 9.59 -9.77
C ASN A 133 -6.96 9.92 -8.33
N LYS A 134 -7.03 8.93 -7.43
CA LYS A 134 -7.52 9.09 -6.06
C LYS A 134 -6.41 9.04 -5.02
N VAL A 135 -5.42 8.16 -5.22
CA VAL A 135 -4.35 7.90 -4.24
C VAL A 135 -3.02 7.78 -4.97
N ASN A 136 -1.96 8.24 -4.31
CA ASN A 136 -0.58 8.05 -4.76
C ASN A 136 -0.21 6.56 -4.72
N ILE A 137 0.09 5.98 -5.88
CA ILE A 137 0.44 4.57 -6.01
C ILE A 137 1.97 4.41 -6.02
N VAL A 138 2.49 3.57 -5.14
CA VAL A 138 3.88 3.13 -5.13
C VAL A 138 3.93 1.64 -5.49
N PRO A 139 4.34 1.28 -6.73
CA PRO A 139 4.49 -0.11 -7.12
C PRO A 139 5.72 -0.73 -6.45
N VAL A 140 5.53 -1.88 -5.82
CA VAL A 140 6.58 -2.65 -5.13
C VAL A 140 6.59 -4.06 -5.69
N ILE A 141 7.76 -4.55 -6.10
CA ILE A 141 7.92 -5.95 -6.52
C ILE A 141 8.00 -6.79 -5.25
N ALA A 142 7.01 -7.65 -5.05
CA ALA A 142 6.96 -8.58 -3.92
C ALA A 142 8.02 -9.67 -4.06
N LYS A 143 8.52 -10.19 -2.93
CA LYS A 143 9.49 -11.30 -2.86
C LYS A 143 10.63 -11.16 -3.89
N ALA A 144 11.28 -10.00 -3.91
CA ALA A 144 12.36 -9.72 -4.85
C ALA A 144 13.57 -10.66 -4.70
N ASP A 145 13.66 -11.39 -3.57
CA ASP A 145 14.62 -12.46 -3.30
C ASP A 145 14.47 -13.67 -4.22
N THR A 146 13.30 -13.89 -4.84
CA THR A 146 13.10 -14.99 -5.79
C THR A 146 13.66 -14.71 -7.18
N LEU A 147 14.11 -13.49 -7.46
CA LEU A 147 14.58 -13.04 -8.77
C LEU A 147 16.08 -12.78 -8.75
N THR A 148 16.77 -13.12 -9.84
CA THR A 148 18.16 -12.69 -10.01
C THR A 148 18.24 -11.19 -10.31
N LEU A 149 19.41 -10.57 -10.07
CA LEU A 149 19.63 -9.14 -10.32
C LEU A 149 19.27 -8.73 -11.76
N LYS A 150 19.62 -9.57 -12.74
CA LYS A 150 19.32 -9.33 -14.17
C LYS A 150 17.83 -9.43 -14.47
N GLU A 151 17.13 -10.39 -13.86
CA GLU A 151 15.69 -10.55 -14.04
C GLU A 151 14.91 -9.40 -13.39
N ARG A 152 15.36 -8.94 -12.21
CA ARG A 152 14.77 -7.79 -11.53
C ARG A 152 14.84 -6.53 -12.39
N GLU A 153 15.99 -6.24 -13.00
CA GLU A 153 16.13 -5.07 -13.89
C GLU A 153 15.25 -5.18 -15.13
N ARG A 154 15.20 -6.38 -15.74
CA ARG A 154 14.34 -6.63 -16.91
C ARG A 154 12.87 -6.45 -16.57
N LEU A 155 12.44 -6.97 -15.42
CA LEU A 155 11.06 -6.84 -14.94
C LEU A 155 10.73 -5.39 -14.61
N LYS A 156 11.62 -4.68 -13.91
CA LYS A 156 11.46 -3.25 -13.59
C LYS A 156 11.26 -2.42 -14.86
N LYS A 157 12.09 -2.64 -15.89
CA LYS A 157 11.98 -1.93 -17.16
C LYS A 157 10.63 -2.20 -17.84
N ARG A 158 10.21 -3.46 -17.92
CA ARG A 158 8.92 -3.81 -18.52
C ARG A 158 7.73 -3.20 -17.78
N ILE A 159 7.75 -3.24 -16.45
CA ILE A 159 6.68 -2.64 -15.64
C ILE A 159 6.60 -1.13 -15.88
N LEU A 160 7.74 -0.44 -15.97
CA LEU A 160 7.78 0.99 -16.30
C LEU A 160 7.23 1.25 -17.70
N ASP A 161 7.68 0.51 -18.71
CA ASP A 161 7.19 0.62 -20.09
C ASP A 161 5.65 0.42 -20.16
N GLU A 162 5.12 -0.60 -19.46
CA GLU A 162 3.67 -0.86 -19.41
C GLU A 162 2.90 0.22 -18.64
N ILE A 163 3.45 0.78 -17.56
CA ILE A 163 2.83 1.88 -16.81
C ILE A 163 2.69 3.12 -17.70
N GLU A 164 3.73 3.44 -18.48
CA GLU A 164 3.72 4.55 -19.44
C GLU A 164 2.72 4.30 -20.57
N GLU A 165 2.71 3.09 -21.16
CA GLU A 165 1.75 2.73 -22.22
C GLU A 165 0.30 2.86 -21.75
N HIS A 166 0.04 2.47 -20.50
CA HIS A 166 -1.29 2.54 -19.90
C HIS A 166 -1.63 3.92 -19.31
N ASN A 167 -0.72 4.90 -19.37
CA ASN A 167 -0.85 6.25 -18.81
C ASN A 167 -1.22 6.25 -17.31
N ILE A 168 -0.63 5.33 -16.54
CA ILE A 168 -0.87 5.23 -15.11
C ILE A 168 0.07 6.21 -14.40
N LYS A 169 -0.50 7.18 -13.68
CA LYS A 169 0.27 8.10 -12.85
C LYS A 169 0.72 7.39 -11.58
N ILE A 170 2.01 7.13 -11.46
CA ILE A 170 2.64 6.65 -10.22
C ILE A 170 3.16 7.82 -9.41
N TYR A 171 3.35 7.59 -8.12
CA TYR A 171 4.02 8.56 -7.26
C TYR A 171 5.50 8.60 -7.64
N HIS A 172 5.90 9.71 -8.22
CA HIS A 172 7.31 10.07 -8.27
C HIS A 172 7.60 10.76 -6.94
N LEU A 173 8.60 10.23 -6.22
CA LEU A 173 9.28 11.08 -5.26
C LEU A 173 9.71 12.32 -6.07
N PRO A 174 9.35 13.54 -5.64
CA PRO A 174 10.04 14.70 -6.20
C PRO A 174 11.51 14.37 -6.09
N ASP A 175 12.27 14.58 -7.17
CA ASP A 175 13.73 14.54 -7.08
C ASP A 175 14.03 15.34 -5.81
N ALA A 176 14.50 14.64 -4.78
CA ALA A 176 15.22 15.32 -3.75
C ALA A 176 16.32 15.97 -4.56
N GLU A 177 16.18 17.29 -4.82
CA GLU A 177 17.33 18.14 -4.74
C GLU A 177 18.03 17.62 -3.50
N SER A 178 19.14 16.98 -3.79
CA SER A 178 20.13 16.55 -2.85
C SER A 178 20.20 17.66 -1.81
N ASP A 179 19.62 17.45 -0.63
CA ASP A 179 20.12 18.05 0.62
C ASP A 179 21.50 17.42 0.94
N GLU A 180 22.31 17.23 -0.11
CA GLU A 180 23.76 17.28 -0.12
C GLU A 180 24.13 18.69 -0.61
N ASP A 181 23.53 19.73 -0.02
CA ASP A 181 24.17 21.03 0.03
C ASP A 181 25.12 21.04 1.23
N GLU A 182 26.38 21.27 0.86
CA GLU A 182 27.59 21.43 1.64
C GLU A 182 27.47 22.38 2.86
N ASP A 183 28.41 22.16 3.80
CA ASP A 183 28.92 23.09 4.83
C ASP A 183 28.15 23.30 6.16
N PHE A 184 28.61 22.60 7.22
CA PHE A 184 29.42 23.20 8.31
C PHE A 184 30.10 22.16 9.23
#